data_AF-Q1GL48-F1
#
_entry.id   AF-Q1GL48-F1
#
_cell.length_a   1.000
_cell.length_b   1.000
_cell.length_c   1.000
_cell.angle_alpha   90.00
_cell.angle_beta   90.00
_cell.angle_gamma   90.00
#
_symmetry.space_group_name_H-M   'P 1'
#
loop_
_entity.id
_entity.type
_entity.pdbx_description
1 polymer ?
#
loop_
_entity_poly.entity_id
_entity_poly.type
_entity_poly.pdbx_seq_one_letter_code
_entity_poly.pdbx_strand_id
1 'polypeptide(L)' 'MKITVNGAAVEVTATTLAALLEERGFSGRVATAVNETFVPATQRATQPLSDGDRIEILAPMQGG' A
#
# COMPACT_ATOMS: atom_id res chain seq x y z
N MET A 1 -13.45 2.58 2.08
CA MET A 1 -12.89 3.05 3.36
C MET A 1 -11.91 4.17 3.11
N LYS A 2 -11.69 5.04 4.10
CA LYS A 2 -10.77 6.16 4.01
C LYS A 2 -9.46 5.79 4.70
N ILE A 3 -8.37 5.82 3.95
CA ILE A 3 -7.02 5.52 4.44
C ILE A 3 -6.06 6.66 4.08
N THR A 4 -4.84 6.62 4.58
CA THR A 4 -3.77 7.53 4.16
C THR A 4 -2.75 6.75 3.36
N VAL A 5 -2.40 7.20 2.16
CA VAL A 5 -1.36 6.60 1.31
C VAL A 5 -0.27 7.63 1.07
N ASN A 6 0.97 7.36 1.48
CA ASN A 6 2.11 8.29 1.36
C ASN A 6 1.78 9.71 1.87
N GLY A 7 1.10 9.79 3.01
CA GLY A 7 0.65 11.06 3.61
C GLY A 7 -0.61 11.70 3.00
N ALA A 8 -1.17 11.15 1.91
CA ALA A 8 -2.40 11.66 1.29
C ALA A 8 -3.63 10.85 1.72
N ALA A 9 -4.67 11.52 2.24
CA ALA A 9 -5.94 10.88 2.57
C ALA A 9 -6.70 10.51 1.29
N VAL A 10 -7.09 9.26 1.16
CA VAL A 10 -7.76 8.72 -0.02
C VAL A 10 -8.89 7.76 0.36
N GLU A 11 -9.92 7.73 -0.48
CA GLU A 11 -11.01 6.76 -0.38
C GLU A 11 -10.77 5.60 -1.35
N VAL A 12 -10.88 4.37 -0.86
CA VAL A 12 -10.56 3.14 -1.59
C VAL A 12 -11.63 2.07 -1.40
N THR A 13 -11.73 1.17 -2.38
CA THR A 13 -12.60 -0.01 -2.31
C THR A 13 -11.84 -1.29 -1.96
N ALA A 14 -10.53 -1.30 -2.23
CA ALA A 14 -9.62 -2.39 -1.89
C ALA A 14 -9.66 -2.76 -0.41
N THR A 15 -9.79 -4.05 -0.12
CA THR A 15 -9.80 -4.60 1.25
C THR A 15 -8.48 -5.25 1.64
N THR A 16 -7.53 -5.38 0.70
CA THR A 16 -6.19 -5.91 0.93
C THR A 16 -5.13 -4.99 0.35
N LEU A 17 -3.90 -5.11 0.85
CA LEU A 17 -2.79 -4.31 0.36
C LEU A 17 -2.48 -4.58 -1.12
N ALA A 18 -2.60 -5.83 -1.60
CA ALA A 18 -2.43 -6.13 -3.02
C ALA A 18 -3.49 -5.44 -3.89
N ALA A 19 -4.76 -5.54 -3.50
CA ALA A 19 -5.85 -4.88 -4.23
C ALA A 19 -5.69 -3.35 -4.23
N LEU A 20 -5.15 -2.77 -3.15
CA LEU A 20 -4.85 -1.34 -3.09
C LEU A 20 -3.78 -0.94 -4.11
N LEU A 21 -2.70 -1.72 -4.23
CA LEU A 21 -1.65 -1.45 -5.21
C LEU A 21 -2.22 -1.47 -6.64
N GLU A 22 -3.07 -2.44 -6.96
CA GLU A 22 -3.75 -2.53 -8.25
C GLU A 22 -4.71 -1.36 -8.49
N GLU A 23 -5.59 -1.06 -7.52
CA GLU A 23 -6.55 0.05 -7.59
C GLU A 23 -5.84 1.40 -7.84
N ARG A 24 -4.66 1.58 -7.26
CA ARG A 24 -3.85 2.79 -7.38
C ARG A 24 -2.83 2.78 -8.52
N GLY A 25 -2.78 1.70 -9.30
CA GLY A 25 -1.88 1.58 -10.46
C GLY A 25 -0.40 1.45 -10.07
N PHE A 26 -0.10 1.08 -8.83
CA PHE A 26 1.27 0.74 -8.45
C PHE A 26 1.65 -0.62 -9.05
N SER A 27 2.67 -0.61 -9.88
CA SER A 27 3.20 -1.81 -10.53
C SER A 27 4.70 -1.94 -10.31
N GLY A 28 5.23 -3.14 -10.56
CA GLY A 28 6.65 -3.43 -10.42
C GLY A 28 7.12 -3.64 -8.98
N ARG A 29 8.41 -3.36 -8.73
CA ARG A 29 9.03 -3.58 -7.41
C ARG A 29 8.71 -2.38 -6.52
N VAL A 30 7.86 -2.59 -5.52
CA VAL A 30 7.59 -1.61 -4.46
C VAL A 30 7.79 -2.23 -3.08
N ALA A 31 8.34 -1.44 -2.17
CA ALA A 31 8.31 -1.70 -0.74
C ALA A 31 7.03 -1.10 -0.15
N THR A 32 6.42 -1.81 0.79
CA THR A 32 5.13 -1.43 1.37
C THR A 32 5.16 -1.56 2.89
N ALA A 33 4.50 -0.65 3.59
CA ALA A 33 4.23 -0.74 5.01
C ALA A 33 2.78 -0.35 5.32
N VAL A 34 2.20 -0.99 6.34
CA VAL A 34 0.88 -0.64 6.91
C VAL A 34 1.10 -0.28 8.37
N ASN A 35 0.69 0.92 8.76
CA ASN A 35 0.87 1.48 10.10
C ASN A 35 2.33 1.32 10.58
N GLU A 36 3.27 1.77 9.74
CA GLU A 36 4.72 1.73 9.98
C GLU A 36 5.33 0.31 10.05
N THR A 37 4.52 -0.73 9.84
CA THR A 37 4.97 -2.12 9.80
C THR A 37 5.19 -2.56 8.37
N PHE A 38 6.42 -2.97 8.04
CA PHE A 38 6.76 -3.48 6.73
C PHE A 38 5.92 -4.72 6.37
N VAL A 39 5.37 -4.72 5.15
CA VAL A 39 4.62 -5.86 4.60
C VAL A 39 5.36 -6.40 3.37
N PRO A 40 5.92 -7.62 3.44
CA PRO A 40 6.63 -8.24 2.32
C PRO A 40 5.66 -8.58 1.18
N ALA A 41 6.21 -8.68 -0.04
CA ALA A 41 5.44 -8.92 -1.25
C ALA A 41 4.53 -10.14 -1.18
N THR A 42 5.00 -11.22 -0.56
CA THR A 42 4.28 -12.49 -0.40
C THR A 42 3.07 -12.40 0.54
N GLN A 43 3.01 -11.38 1.41
CA GLN A 43 1.92 -11.21 2.37
C GLN A 43 0.88 -10.17 1.93
N ARG A 44 1.14 -9.38 0.89
CA ARG A 44 0.24 -8.29 0.46
C ARG A 44 -1.15 -8.77 0.05
N ALA A 45 -1.24 -9.97 -0.55
CA ALA A 45 -2.52 -10.54 -0.97
C ALA A 45 -3.44 -10.87 0.21
N THR A 46 -2.86 -11.20 1.36
CA THR A 46 -3.58 -11.60 2.59
C THR A 46 -3.53 -10.54 3.68
N GLN A 47 -2.81 -9.43 3.49
CA GLN A 47 -2.76 -8.31 4.43
C GLN A 47 -4.05 -7.50 4.31
N PRO A 48 -4.96 -7.58 5.29
CA PRO A 48 -6.18 -6.78 5.26
C PRO A 48 -5.85 -5.30 5.49
N LEU A 49 -6.72 -4.45 4.96
CA LEU A 49 -6.75 -3.02 5.26
C LEU A 49 -8.01 -2.68 6.05
N SER A 50 -7.89 -1.70 6.93
CA SER A 50 -8.97 -1.15 7.74
C SER A 50 -9.11 0.35 7.52
N ASP A 51 -10.30 0.88 7.82
CA ASP A 51 -10.54 2.32 7.79
C ASP A 51 -9.56 3.03 8.74
N GLY A 52 -8.98 4.13 8.26
CA GLY A 52 -7.98 4.91 8.99
C GLY A 52 -6.53 4.42 8.85
N ASP A 53 -6.26 3.27 8.21
CA ASP A 53 -4.90 2.76 8.05
C ASP A 53 -3.97 3.76 7.33
N ARG A 54 -2.69 3.72 7.68
CA ARG A 54 -1.61 4.48 7.04
C ARG A 54 -0.72 3.55 6.22
N ILE A 55 -0.68 3.76 4.91
CA ILE A 55 0.03 2.92 3.97
C ILE A 55 1.18 3.73 3.38
N GLU A 56 2.39 3.21 3.48
CA GLU A 56 3.56 3.75 2.81
C GLU A 56 3.96 2.82 1.65
N ILE A 57 4.17 3.40 0.48
CA ILE A 57 4.52 2.71 -0.77
C ILE A 57 5.72 3.43 -1.36
N LEU A 58 6.87 2.74 -1.36
CA LEU A 58 8.11 3.24 -1.91
C LEU A 58 8.49 2.44 -3.14
N ALA A 59 8.53 3.11 -4.29
CA ALA A 59 9.21 2.58 -5.47
C ALA A 59 10.71 2.85 -5.34
N PRO A 60 11.59 1.93 -5.80
CA PRO A 60 13.00 2.22 -5.91
C PRO A 60 13.17 3.44 -6.81
N MET A 61 13.79 4.48 -6.28
CA MET A 61 14.34 5.55 -7.10
C MET A 61 15.48 4.90 -7.88
N GLN A 62 15.41 4.85 -9.22
CA GLN A 62 16.54 4.40 -10.04
C GLN A 62 17.76 5.25 -9.68
N GLY A 63 18.72 4.66 -8.97
CA GLY A 63 20.08 5.18 -8.93
C GLY A 63 20.72 4.89 -10.28
N GLY A 64 21.31 5.92 -10.89
CA GLY A 64 22.19 5.77 -12.05
C GLY A 64 23.48 5.04 -11.69
#